data_AF-A0A924XZZ6-F1
#
_entry.id   AF-A0A924XZZ6-F1
#
_cell.length_a   1.000
_cell.length_b   1.000
_cell.length_c   1.000
_cell.angle_alpha   90.00
_cell.angle_beta   90.00
_cell.angle_gamma   90.00
#
_symmetry.space_group_name_H-M   'P 1'
#
loop_
_entity.id
_entity.type
_entity.pdbx_description
1 polymer ?
#
loop_
_entity_poly.entity_id
_entity_poly.type
_entity_poly.pdbx_seq_one_letter_code
_entity_poly.pdbx_strand_id
1 'polypeptide(L)'
;ALGWYKQVRGDVTQASPTRSGNVGGSPEIHEKTHRATGRGVVSIFAASSGTYSYVTENVVTESVRHNHGVSVAHLADGRAAITATFAPNEHAKVLFFGAI
;
A
#
# COMPACT_ATOMS: atom_id res chain seq x y z
N ALA A 1 7.52 3.13 10.74
CA ALA A 1 6.07 2.83 10.58
C ALA A 1 5.17 3.76 11.40
N LEU A 2 5.20 3.76 12.74
CA LEU A 2 4.27 4.57 13.56
C LEU A 2 4.33 6.08 13.27
N GLY A 3 5.52 6.64 13.07
CA GLY A 3 5.69 8.06 12.72
C GLY A 3 5.00 8.43 11.42
N TRP A 4 5.18 7.64 10.37
CA TRP A 4 4.53 7.85 9.07
C TRP A 4 3.02 7.69 9.15
N TYR A 5 2.52 6.67 9.84
CA TYR A 5 1.07 6.49 10.04
C TYR A 5 0.44 7.73 10.69
N LYS A 6 1.08 8.30 11.72
CA LYS A 6 0.56 9.50 12.41
C LYS A 6 0.38 10.69 11.46
N GLN A 7 1.15 10.80 10.38
CA GLN A 7 1.05 11.88 9.40
C GLN A 7 -0.14 11.72 8.44
N VAL A 8 -0.59 10.48 8.20
CA VAL A 8 -1.67 10.15 7.24
C VAL A 8 -2.95 9.63 7.89
N ARG A 9 -2.96 9.45 9.22
CA ARG A 9 -4.09 8.84 9.96
C ARG A 9 -5.44 9.51 9.71
N GLY A 10 -5.46 10.82 9.48
CA GLY A 10 -6.68 11.58 9.18
C GLY A 10 -7.29 11.13 7.86
N ASP A 11 -6.50 11.16 6.78
CA ASP A 11 -6.87 10.67 5.46
C ASP A 11 -7.29 9.19 5.50
N VAL A 12 -6.54 8.34 6.22
CA VAL A 12 -6.87 6.91 6.39
C VAL A 12 -8.22 6.72 7.08
N THR A 13 -8.58 7.57 8.03
CA THR A 13 -9.85 7.46 8.77
C THR A 13 -11.04 7.81 7.87
N GLN A 14 -10.87 8.81 7.00
CA GLN A 14 -11.90 9.27 6.06
C GLN A 14 -12.01 8.41 4.80
N ALA A 15 -10.96 7.65 4.46
CA ALA A 15 -10.95 6.78 3.29
C ALA A 15 -11.87 5.56 3.47
N SER A 16 -12.63 5.25 2.42
CA SER A 16 -13.33 3.97 2.30
C SER A 16 -12.31 2.84 2.13
N PRO A 17 -12.45 1.72 2.86
CA PRO A 17 -11.53 0.61 2.71
C PRO A 17 -11.79 -0.15 1.41
N THR A 18 -10.72 -0.43 0.68
CA THR A 18 -10.74 -1.38 -0.43
C THR A 18 -9.90 -2.60 -0.07
N ARG A 19 -10.41 -3.79 -0.40
CA ARG A 19 -9.68 -5.05 -0.26
C ARG A 19 -9.51 -5.69 -1.63
N SER A 20 -8.33 -6.21 -1.90
CA SER A 20 -8.05 -6.98 -3.11
C SER A 20 -7.29 -8.26 -2.76
N GLY A 21 -7.44 -9.27 -3.64
CA GLY A 21 -6.97 -10.63 -3.41
C GLY A 21 -8.13 -11.62 -3.22
N ASN A 22 -7.84 -12.90 -3.44
CA ASN A 22 -8.80 -13.97 -3.19
C ASN A 22 -8.96 -14.16 -1.67
N VAL A 23 -10.17 -14.48 -1.22
CA VAL A 23 -10.41 -14.88 0.17
C VAL A 23 -9.55 -16.13 0.46
N GLY A 24 -8.64 -16.04 1.45
CA GLY A 24 -7.67 -17.09 1.75
C GLY A 24 -6.46 -17.17 0.80
N GLY A 25 -6.31 -16.19 -0.10
CA GLY A 25 -5.18 -16.10 -1.03
C GLY A 25 -3.93 -15.44 -0.43
N SER A 26 -2.83 -15.51 -1.18
CA SER A 26 -1.59 -14.79 -0.92
C SER A 26 -1.21 -14.01 -2.18
N PRO A 27 -1.27 -12.67 -2.19
CA PRO A 27 -1.40 -11.79 -1.03
C PRO A 27 -2.86 -11.40 -0.70
N GLU A 28 -3.09 -10.98 0.54
CA GLU A 28 -4.25 -10.19 0.97
C GLU A 28 -3.85 -8.71 1.04
N ILE A 29 -4.63 -7.83 0.41
CA ILE A 29 -4.30 -6.42 0.28
C ILE A 29 -5.41 -5.56 0.87
N HIS A 30 -5.01 -4.57 1.67
CA HIS A 30 -5.87 -3.57 2.27
C HIS A 30 -5.41 -2.18 1.86
N GLU A 31 -6.27 -1.45 1.15
CA GLU A 31 -6.04 -0.08 0.74
C GLU A 31 -7.01 0.86 1.48
N LYS A 32 -6.45 1.93 2.06
CA LYS A 32 -7.20 3.06 2.62
C LYS A 32 -6.52 4.36 2.16
N THR A 33 -6.86 4.79 0.96
CA THR A 33 -6.36 6.01 0.31
C THR A 33 -7.51 6.98 0.12
N HIS A 34 -7.29 8.23 0.50
CA HIS A 34 -8.31 9.25 0.46
C HIS A 34 -8.42 9.84 -0.96
N ARG A 35 -9.57 9.67 -1.62
CA ARG A 35 -9.77 9.99 -3.04
C ARG A 35 -9.40 11.41 -3.44
N ALA A 36 -9.63 12.39 -2.56
CA ALA A 36 -9.36 13.80 -2.89
C ALA A 36 -7.90 14.21 -2.67
N THR A 37 -7.16 13.52 -1.80
CA THR A 37 -5.79 13.93 -1.42
C THR A 37 -4.73 12.95 -1.92
N GLY A 38 -5.11 11.73 -2.28
CA GLY A 38 -4.20 10.65 -2.64
C GLY A 38 -3.33 10.15 -1.48
N ARG A 39 -3.61 10.59 -0.25
CA ARG A 39 -2.86 10.21 0.95
C ARG A 39 -3.51 9.00 1.62
N GLY A 40 -2.71 8.18 2.27
CA GLY A 40 -3.24 7.01 2.98
C GLY A 40 -2.25 5.86 3.08
N VAL A 41 -2.81 4.65 3.15
CA VAL A 41 -2.04 3.42 3.40
C VAL A 41 -2.45 2.31 2.45
N VAL A 42 -1.46 1.55 1.98
CA VAL A 42 -1.65 0.21 1.40
C VAL A 42 -0.88 -0.79 2.25
N SER A 43 -1.55 -1.85 2.70
CA SER A 43 -0.94 -2.97 3.42
C SER A 43 -1.11 -4.24 2.60
N ILE A 44 -0.02 -4.99 2.44
CA ILE A 44 0.05 -6.22 1.67
C ILE A 44 0.54 -7.31 2.60
N PHE A 45 -0.24 -8.36 2.77
CA PHE A 45 0.09 -9.52 3.59
C PHE A 45 0.26 -10.74 2.69
N ALA A 46 1.34 -11.49 2.89
CA ALA A 46 1.60 -12.71 2.13
C ALA A 46 2.12 -13.80 3.06
N ALA A 47 1.55 -15.00 2.94
CA ALA A 47 1.98 -16.17 3.70
C ALA A 47 3.18 -16.89 3.05
N SER A 48 3.35 -16.70 1.73
CA SER A 48 4.43 -17.29 0.95
C SER A 48 5.45 -16.25 0.55
N SER A 49 6.74 -16.63 0.54
CA SER A 49 7.79 -15.84 -0.07
C SER A 49 7.55 -15.70 -1.57
N GLY A 50 7.94 -14.57 -2.14
CA GLY A 50 7.78 -14.31 -3.57
C GLY A 50 7.63 -12.84 -3.87
N THR A 51 7.40 -12.54 -5.15
CA THR A 51 7.15 -11.19 -5.64
C THR A 51 5.71 -11.07 -6.10
N TYR A 52 5.02 -10.07 -5.58
CA TYR A 52 3.62 -9.80 -5.87
C TYR A 52 3.45 -8.39 -6.39
N SER A 53 2.48 -8.20 -7.28
CA SER A 53 2.17 -6.92 -7.89
C SER A 53 0.75 -6.48 -7.55
N TYR A 54 0.57 -5.19 -7.35
CA TYR A 54 -0.72 -4.56 -7.10
C TYR A 54 -0.76 -3.16 -7.72
N VAL A 55 -1.89 -2.77 -8.29
CA VAL A 55 -2.12 -1.38 -8.71
C VAL A 55 -3.16 -0.80 -7.76
N THR A 56 -2.88 0.37 -7.19
CA THR A 56 -3.83 1.03 -6.29
C THR A 56 -5.16 1.28 -6.98
N GLU A 57 -6.24 1.26 -6.20
CA GLU A 57 -7.59 1.52 -6.72
C GLU A 57 -7.81 3.02 -6.91
N ASN A 58 -7.30 3.84 -5.98
CA ASN A 58 -7.38 5.29 -6.09
C ASN A 58 -6.06 5.90 -6.58
N VAL A 59 -6.16 7.14 -7.08
CA VAL A 59 -5.01 8.02 -7.32
C VAL A 59 -4.26 8.25 -6.01
N VAL A 60 -2.93 8.31 -6.07
CA VAL A 60 -2.08 8.50 -4.90
C VAL A 60 -1.08 9.63 -5.11
N THR A 61 -0.60 10.20 -4.01
CA THR A 61 0.47 11.20 -4.07
C THR A 61 1.83 10.57 -4.41
N GLU A 62 2.73 11.36 -5.01
CA GLU A 62 4.13 11.02 -5.31
C GLU A 62 4.93 10.62 -4.07
N SER A 63 4.68 11.31 -2.94
CA SER A 63 5.41 11.04 -1.69
C SER A 63 5.00 9.71 -1.10
N VAL A 64 5.94 8.78 -0.98
CA VAL A 64 5.70 7.45 -0.42
C VAL A 64 6.81 7.02 0.53
N ARG A 65 6.42 6.41 1.65
CA ARG A 65 7.30 5.69 2.56
C ARG A 65 6.86 4.25 2.65
N HIS A 66 7.80 3.31 2.60
CA HIS A 66 7.50 1.89 2.70
C HIS A 66 8.63 1.15 3.41
N ASN A 67 8.37 -0.08 3.84
CA ASN A 67 9.42 -0.97 4.33
C ASN A 67 10.23 -1.60 3.17
N HIS A 68 11.30 -2.31 3.52
CA HIS A 68 12.20 -2.94 2.56
C HIS A 68 11.47 -3.93 1.62
N GLY A 69 12.01 -4.14 0.42
CA GLY A 69 11.46 -5.10 -0.55
C GLY A 69 10.18 -4.60 -1.24
N VAL A 70 10.00 -3.29 -1.36
CA VAL A 70 8.88 -2.68 -2.08
C VAL A 70 9.44 -1.68 -3.09
N SER A 71 8.88 -1.66 -4.29
CA SER A 71 9.09 -0.63 -5.29
C SER A 71 7.76 -0.06 -5.76
N VAL A 72 7.74 1.24 -6.05
CA VAL A 72 6.55 1.97 -6.46
C VAL A 72 6.84 2.69 -7.77
N ALA A 73 5.96 2.53 -8.75
CA ALA A 73 5.96 3.28 -9.99
C ALA A 73 4.62 4.00 -10.15
N HIS A 74 4.65 5.32 -10.31
CA HIS A 74 3.46 6.12 -10.60
C HIS A 74 3.07 5.98 -12.06
N LEU A 75 1.79 5.66 -12.28
CA LEU A 75 1.21 5.44 -13.60
C LEU A 75 0.68 6.76 -14.15
N ALA A 76 0.50 6.82 -15.47
CA ALA A 76 -0.01 8.01 -16.16
C ALA A 76 -1.42 8.42 -15.71
N ASP A 77 -2.20 7.51 -15.13
CA ASP A 77 -3.54 7.77 -14.59
C ASP A 77 -3.53 8.24 -13.12
N GLY A 78 -2.35 8.45 -12.54
CA GLY A 78 -2.16 8.91 -11.15
C GLY A 78 -2.24 7.81 -10.10
N ARG A 79 -2.49 6.55 -10.49
CA ARG A 79 -2.43 5.39 -9.57
C ARG A 79 -0.98 4.91 -9.44
N ALA A 80 -0.72 4.05 -8.47
CA ALA A 80 0.60 3.47 -8.26
C ALA A 80 0.60 1.97 -8.56
N ALA A 81 1.55 1.53 -9.38
CA ALA A 81 1.95 0.13 -9.48
C ALA A 81 2.98 -0.18 -8.39
N ILE A 82 2.64 -1.15 -7.54
CA ILE A 82 3.40 -1.59 -6.39
C ILE A 82 3.91 -3.00 -6.68
N THR A 83 5.21 -3.21 -6.53
CA THR A 83 5.83 -4.53 -6.51
C THR A 83 6.39 -4.80 -5.13
N ALA A 84 6.00 -5.90 -4.51
CA ALA A 84 6.34 -6.28 -3.15
C ALA A 84 7.00 -7.66 -3.12
N THR A 85 8.27 -7.71 -2.69
CA THR A 85 9.06 -8.92 -2.51
C THR A 85 9.09 -9.31 -1.04
N PHE A 86 8.64 -10.52 -0.74
CA PHE A 86 8.64 -11.11 0.59
C PHE A 86 9.73 -12.17 0.67
N ALA A 87 10.74 -11.93 1.51
CA ALA A 87 11.71 -12.96 1.88
C ALA A 87 11.07 -14.04 2.78
N PRO A 88 11.69 -15.22 2.99
CA PRO A 88 11.10 -16.33 3.74
C PRO A 88 10.53 -16.01 5.14
N ASN A 89 11.02 -14.97 5.81
CA ASN A 89 10.59 -14.56 7.15
C ASN A 89 9.85 -13.20 7.16
N GLU A 90 9.36 -12.74 6.01
CA GLU A 90 8.60 -11.51 5.88
C GLU A 90 7.17 -11.82 5.47
N HIS A 91 6.19 -11.22 6.15
CA HIS A 91 4.77 -11.49 5.92
C HIS A 91 3.90 -10.24 5.75
N ALA A 92 4.50 -9.05 5.90
CA ALA A 92 3.79 -7.78 5.75
C ALA A 92 4.65 -6.73 5.06
N LYS A 93 4.07 -6.07 4.06
CA LYS A 93 4.56 -4.82 3.49
C LYS A 93 3.55 -3.73 3.72
N VAL A 94 4.05 -2.53 3.98
CA VAL A 94 3.20 -1.37 4.23
C VAL A 94 3.78 -0.16 3.51
N LEU A 95 2.89 0.57 2.85
CA LEU A 95 3.16 1.80 2.14
C LEU A 95 2.31 2.92 2.74
N PHE A 96 2.93 4.07 2.96
CA PHE A 96 2.29 5.29 3.43
C PHE A 96 2.45 6.37 2.36
N PHE A 97 1.37 6.67 1.65
CA PHE A 97 1.32 7.76 0.67
C PHE A 97 1.03 9.08 1.40
N GLY A 98 1.87 10.09 1.20
CA GLY A 98 1.74 11.39 1.86
C GLY A 98 2.46 11.53 3.20
N ALA A 99 3.37 10.61 3.52
CA ALA A 99 4.25 10.68 4.68
C ALA A 99 5.68 11.05 4.27
N ILE A 100 6.36 11.83 5.11
CA ILE A 100 7.73 12.33 4.91
C ILE A 100 8.63 11.79 6.02
#